data_AF-A0A239PAH1-F1
#
_entry.id   AF-A0A239PAH1-F1
#
_cell.length_a   1.000
_cell.length_b   1.000
_cell.length_c   1.000
_cell.angle_alpha   90.00
_cell.angle_beta   90.00
_cell.angle_gamma   90.00
#
_symmetry.space_group_name_H-M   'P 1'
#
loop_
_entity.id
_entity.type
_entity.pdbx_description
1 polymer ?
#
loop_
_entity_poly.entity_id
_entity_poly.type
_entity_poly.pdbx_seq_one_letter_code
_entity_poly.pdbx_strand_id
1 'polypeptide(L)'
;MWIEDPDFGEHFPDDAQISDYDKLLTFFQTLADRGEPCYGRAVNDLDDGIWEFKLGAKRLSFFDTPGDGTYYPKLRPRTADEASGGDYYWFPNFDEYVRLGHAFPKTGRQTTDRDLELTLVVREEDLEHDKR
;
A
#
# COMPACT_ATOMS: atom_id res chain seq x y z
N MET A 1 -20.47 -6.34 4.42
CA MET A 1 -20.96 -5.93 3.08
C MET A 1 -19.77 -5.47 2.26
N TRP A 2 -19.40 -6.18 1.20
CA TRP A 2 -18.36 -5.74 0.26
C TRP A 2 -18.91 -4.54 -0.53
N ILE A 3 -18.10 -3.49 -0.71
CA ILE A 3 -18.48 -2.33 -1.51
C ILE A 3 -17.95 -2.61 -2.92
N GLU A 4 -18.83 -2.60 -3.92
CA GLU A 4 -18.44 -2.76 -5.32
C GLU A 4 -17.49 -1.63 -5.73
N ASP A 5 -16.50 -1.96 -6.56
CA ASP A 5 -15.59 -0.98 -7.13
C ASP A 5 -16.41 0.05 -7.92
N PRO A 6 -16.39 1.34 -7.56
CA PRO A 6 -17.16 2.37 -8.27
C PRO A 6 -16.69 2.56 -9.72
N ASP A 7 -15.51 2.06 -10.08
CA ASP A 7 -15.01 2.03 -11.45
C ASP A 7 -15.53 0.80 -12.25
N PHE A 8 -16.26 -0.13 -11.61
CA PHE A 8 -16.83 -1.32 -12.25
C PHE A 8 -18.29 -1.06 -12.69
N GLY A 9 -18.47 -0.40 -13.83
CA GLY A 9 -19.78 -0.22 -14.46
C GLY A 9 -20.24 -1.44 -15.28
N GLU A 10 -21.56 -1.59 -15.51
CA GLU A 10 -22.23 -2.66 -16.30
C GLU A 10 -21.87 -2.72 -17.80
N HIS A 11 -20.77 -2.12 -18.23
CA HIS A 11 -20.33 -2.10 -19.63
C HIS A 11 -19.03 -2.88 -19.81
N PHE A 12 -18.86 -3.45 -21.02
CA PHE A 12 -17.69 -4.21 -21.48
C PHE A 12 -16.36 -3.76 -20.82
N PRO A 13 -15.41 -4.69 -20.55
CA PRO A 13 -14.20 -4.38 -19.79
C PRO A 13 -13.57 -3.08 -20.32
N ASP A 14 -13.54 -2.07 -19.46
CA ASP A 14 -13.03 -0.75 -19.78
C ASP A 14 -11.54 -0.89 -20.10
N ASP A 15 -11.09 -0.40 -21.26
CA ASP A 15 -9.67 -0.39 -21.63
C ASP A 15 -8.81 0.32 -20.55
N ALA A 16 -9.43 1.20 -19.74
CA ALA A 16 -8.79 1.79 -18.56
C ALA A 16 -8.39 0.75 -17.50
N GLN A 17 -9.12 -0.36 -17.34
CA GLN A 17 -8.79 -1.43 -16.38
C GLN A 17 -7.48 -2.13 -16.74
N ILE A 18 -7.24 -2.40 -18.02
CA ILE A 18 -5.95 -2.93 -18.50
C ILE A 18 -4.84 -1.91 -18.19
N SER A 19 -5.12 -0.63 -18.46
CA SER A 19 -4.17 0.45 -18.17
C SER A 19 -3.86 0.62 -16.68
N ASP A 20 -4.84 0.39 -15.80
CA ASP A 20 -4.70 0.58 -14.36
C ASP A 20 -3.93 -0.56 -13.72
N TYR A 21 -4.14 -1.80 -14.17
CA TYR A 21 -3.35 -2.94 -13.76
C TYR A 21 -1.85 -2.73 -14.06
N ASP A 22 -1.52 -2.34 -15.30
CA ASP A 22 -0.13 -2.11 -15.72
C ASP A 22 0.52 -0.95 -14.95
N LYS A 23 -0.24 0.13 -14.66
CA LYS A 23 0.23 1.22 -13.81
C LYS A 23 0.52 0.75 -12.39
N LEU A 24 -0.38 -0.05 -11.81
CA LEU A 24 -0.21 -0.55 -10.45
C LEU A 24 1.00 -1.49 -10.35
N LEU A 25 1.19 -2.38 -11.32
CA LEU A 25 2.42 -3.19 -11.43
C LEU A 25 3.67 -2.31 -11.52
N THR A 26 3.62 -1.24 -12.32
CA THR A 26 4.73 -0.29 -12.43
C THR A 26 5.03 0.37 -11.08
N PHE A 27 4.02 0.65 -10.25
CA PHE A 27 4.22 1.24 -8.92
C PHE A 27 4.92 0.25 -8.00
N PHE A 28 4.50 -1.02 -8.02
CA PHE A 28 5.13 -2.08 -7.23
C PHE A 28 6.58 -2.28 -7.65
N GLN A 29 6.83 -2.38 -8.95
CA GLN A 29 8.16 -2.59 -9.49
C GLN A 29 9.09 -1.40 -9.18
N THR A 30 8.58 -0.17 -9.28
CA THR A 30 9.37 1.01 -8.91
C THR A 30 9.74 1.00 -7.43
N LEU A 31 8.79 0.67 -6.54
CA LEU A 31 9.08 0.55 -5.11
C LEU A 31 10.10 -0.56 -4.85
N ALA A 32 9.95 -1.72 -5.46
CA ALA A 32 10.87 -2.85 -5.30
C ALA A 32 12.29 -2.54 -5.82
N ASP A 33 12.41 -1.86 -6.96
CA ASP A 33 13.70 -1.58 -7.58
C ASP A 33 14.45 -0.42 -6.91
N ARG A 34 13.72 0.57 -6.38
CA ARG A 34 14.31 1.84 -5.90
C ARG A 34 14.17 2.06 -4.40
N GLY A 35 13.30 1.32 -3.73
CA GLY A 35 12.88 1.62 -2.35
C GLY A 35 12.03 2.87 -2.21
N GLU A 36 11.53 3.44 -3.33
CA GLU A 36 10.84 4.73 -3.36
C GLU A 36 9.59 4.72 -4.25
N PRO A 37 8.58 5.56 -3.96
CA PRO A 37 7.40 5.65 -4.79
C PRO A 37 7.71 6.27 -6.16
N CYS A 38 6.95 5.87 -7.18
CA CYS A 38 7.09 6.40 -8.54
C CYS A 38 6.86 7.93 -8.62
N TYR A 39 5.96 8.46 -7.81
CA TYR A 39 5.76 9.88 -7.57
C TYR A 39 5.13 10.10 -6.20
N GLY A 40 5.33 11.27 -5.60
CA GLY A 40 5.01 11.47 -4.19
C GLY A 40 3.52 11.37 -3.79
N ARG A 41 2.58 11.37 -4.75
CA ARG A 41 1.14 11.18 -4.48
C ARG A 41 0.65 9.74 -4.73
N ALA A 42 1.51 8.87 -5.26
CA ALA A 42 1.20 7.48 -5.57
C ALA A 42 1.01 6.63 -4.31
N VAL A 43 1.53 7.10 -3.18
CA VAL A 43 1.42 6.44 -1.88
C VAL A 43 0.89 7.39 -0.82
N ASN A 44 0.40 6.85 0.29
CA ASN A 44 0.07 7.60 1.49
C ASN A 44 0.30 6.73 2.73
N ASP A 45 0.72 7.35 3.83
CA ASP A 45 0.74 6.70 5.13
C ASP A 45 -0.69 6.59 5.67
N LEU A 46 -1.04 5.41 6.20
CA LEU A 46 -2.29 5.18 6.92
C LEU A 46 -2.00 5.28 8.42
N ASP A 47 -1.81 4.16 9.10
CA ASP A 47 -1.48 4.11 10.53
C ASP A 47 -0.63 2.88 10.84
N ASP A 48 0.08 2.93 11.97
CA ASP A 48 0.86 1.81 12.52
C ASP A 48 1.81 1.13 11.51
N GLY A 49 2.47 1.92 10.66
CA GLY A 49 3.42 1.45 9.64
C GLY A 49 2.78 0.85 8.39
N ILE A 50 1.47 1.00 8.24
CA ILE A 50 0.73 0.63 7.04
C ILE A 50 0.69 1.81 6.07
N TRP A 51 0.91 1.49 4.81
CA TRP A 51 0.89 2.42 3.69
C TRP A 51 -0.15 1.97 2.65
N GLU A 52 -0.55 2.87 1.76
CA GLU A 52 -1.41 2.53 0.63
C GLU A 52 -0.80 2.98 -0.70
N PHE A 53 -0.93 2.15 -1.73
CA PHE A 53 -0.84 2.57 -3.13
C PHE A 53 -2.16 3.20 -3.58
N LYS A 54 -2.07 4.21 -4.45
CA LYS A 54 -3.20 5.03 -4.87
C LYS A 54 -3.27 5.14 -6.39
N LEU A 55 -4.34 4.62 -6.97
CA LEU A 55 -4.64 4.77 -8.38
C LEU A 55 -6.14 4.98 -8.60
N GLY A 56 -6.54 6.19 -9.01
CA GLY A 56 -7.97 6.53 -9.13
C GLY A 56 -8.72 6.34 -7.80
N ALA A 57 -9.82 5.57 -7.84
CA ALA A 57 -10.55 5.15 -6.64
C ALA A 57 -9.89 3.96 -5.93
N LYS A 58 -8.99 3.21 -6.59
CA LYS A 58 -8.42 1.97 -6.06
C LYS A 58 -7.36 2.27 -5.00
N ARG A 59 -7.43 1.59 -3.86
CA ARG A 59 -6.42 1.57 -2.80
C ARG A 59 -5.98 0.15 -2.57
N LEU A 60 -4.69 -0.02 -2.36
CA LEU A 60 -4.11 -1.28 -1.95
C LEU A 60 -3.14 -1.00 -0.83
N SER A 61 -3.40 -1.57 0.34
CA SER A 61 -2.48 -1.42 1.45
C SER A 61 -1.22 -2.25 1.25
N PHE A 62 -0.15 -1.83 1.92
CA PHE A 62 1.07 -2.58 2.03
C PHE A 62 1.80 -2.25 3.34
N PHE A 63 2.68 -3.13 3.76
CA PHE A 63 3.55 -2.97 4.92
C PHE A 63 4.87 -3.71 4.65
N ASP A 64 5.90 -3.40 5.42
CA ASP A 64 7.18 -4.08 5.31
C ASP A 64 7.39 -5.14 6.38
N THR A 65 8.27 -6.08 6.08
CA THR A 65 8.68 -7.14 7.00
C THR A 65 10.05 -7.68 6.60
N PRO A 66 10.86 -8.15 7.56
CA PRO A 66 12.05 -8.94 7.28
C PRO A 66 11.74 -10.37 6.80
N GLY A 67 10.47 -10.82 6.84
CA GLY A 67 10.04 -12.12 6.30
C GLY A 67 10.20 -13.31 7.26
N ASP A 68 10.43 -13.05 8.54
CA ASP A 68 10.52 -14.06 9.62
C ASP A 68 9.31 -14.02 10.58
N GLY A 69 8.25 -13.31 10.18
CA GLY A 69 7.05 -13.10 10.99
C GLY A 69 7.22 -12.05 12.10
N THR A 70 8.39 -11.42 12.23
CA THR A 70 8.58 -10.20 13.02
C THR A 70 8.17 -8.96 12.22
N TYR A 71 7.94 -7.86 12.94
CA TYR A 71 7.48 -6.61 12.38
C TYR A 71 7.92 -5.43 13.22
N TYR A 72 8.41 -4.38 12.57
CA TYR A 72 8.64 -3.09 13.18
C TYR A 72 8.00 -1.98 12.32
N PRO A 73 7.01 -1.25 12.85
CA PRO A 73 6.25 -0.31 12.03
C PRO A 73 7.12 0.83 11.50
N LYS A 74 7.20 0.93 10.16
CA LYS A 74 7.86 2.06 9.49
C LYS A 74 6.90 3.21 9.32
N LEU A 75 6.88 4.08 10.33
CA LEU A 75 6.10 5.32 10.32
C LEU A 75 6.70 6.34 9.34
N ARG A 76 5.87 7.31 8.95
CA ARG A 76 6.31 8.45 8.15
C ARG A 76 7.47 9.18 8.85
N PRO A 77 8.68 9.23 8.23
CA PRO A 77 9.83 9.94 8.76
C PRO A 77 9.53 11.40 9.11
N ARG A 78 10.07 11.84 10.24
CA ARG A 78 10.05 13.23 10.71
C ARG A 78 11.41 13.90 10.59
N THR A 79 12.46 13.09 10.42
CA THR A 79 13.85 13.56 10.27
C THR A 79 14.50 12.91 9.05
N ALA A 80 15.58 13.51 8.55
CA ALA A 80 16.29 12.99 7.38
C ALA A 80 16.95 11.62 7.65
N ASP A 81 17.37 11.37 8.89
CA ASP A 81 17.98 10.11 9.31
C ASP A 81 16.99 8.93 9.33
N GLU A 82 15.69 9.21 9.37
CA GLU A 82 14.61 8.21 9.34
C GLU A 82 14.15 7.87 7.91
N ALA A 83 14.55 8.65 6.90
CA ALA A 83 14.08 8.53 5.52
C ALA A 83 14.95 7.57 4.67
N SER A 84 14.41 7.12 3.53
CA SER A 84 15.13 6.30 2.52
C SER A 84 16.38 6.99 1.95
N GLY A 85 16.53 8.30 2.15
CA GLY A 85 17.70 9.09 1.72
C GLY A 85 17.67 9.58 0.28
N GLY A 86 16.59 9.32 -0.49
CA GLY A 86 16.42 9.85 -1.84
C GLY A 86 15.45 11.03 -1.93
N ASP A 87 14.71 11.12 -3.04
CA ASP A 87 13.92 12.31 -3.39
C ASP A 87 12.70 12.53 -2.47
N TYR A 88 12.34 11.51 -1.68
CA TYR A 88 11.17 11.50 -0.81
C TYR A 88 11.55 11.43 0.67
N TYR A 89 11.96 12.56 1.25
CA TYR A 89 12.34 12.69 2.67
C TYR A 89 11.28 12.26 3.70
N TRP A 90 10.03 12.06 3.27
CA TRP A 90 8.91 11.62 4.11
C TRP A 90 8.56 10.16 3.88
N PHE A 91 9.35 9.42 3.10
CA PHE A 91 9.14 8.01 2.83
C PHE A 91 10.20 7.19 3.57
N PRO A 92 9.81 6.17 4.34
CA PRO A 92 10.75 5.41 5.17
C PRO A 92 11.58 4.45 4.32
N ASN A 93 12.70 4.00 4.89
CA ASN A 93 13.41 2.84 4.39
C ASN A 93 12.73 1.56 4.90
N PHE A 94 12.12 0.79 4.00
CA PHE A 94 11.48 -0.47 4.33
C PHE A 94 12.49 -1.61 4.52
N ASP A 95 12.06 -2.66 5.23
CA ASP A 95 12.80 -3.92 5.31
C ASP A 95 12.80 -4.67 3.95
N GLU A 96 13.40 -5.87 3.92
CA GLU A 96 13.66 -6.64 2.68
C GLU A 96 12.38 -6.92 1.87
N TYR A 97 11.26 -7.18 2.54
CA TYR A 97 10.01 -7.50 1.88
C TYR A 97 8.98 -6.40 2.11
N VAL A 98 8.28 -6.04 1.04
CA VAL A 98 7.02 -5.30 1.09
C VAL A 98 5.89 -6.26 0.72
N ARG A 99 4.93 -6.43 1.63
CA ARG A 99 3.77 -7.31 1.47
C ARG A 99 2.55 -6.48 1.09
N LEU A 100 1.79 -6.97 0.11
CA LEU A 100 0.51 -6.38 -0.28
C LEU A 100 -0.59 -6.89 0.65
N GLY A 101 -1.50 -6.01 1.07
CA GLY A 101 -2.57 -6.32 2.00
C GLY A 101 -3.97 -6.16 1.41
N HIS A 102 -4.84 -5.50 2.16
CA HIS A 102 -6.24 -5.27 1.83
C HIS A 102 -6.40 -4.26 0.69
N ALA A 103 -7.23 -4.62 -0.29
CA ALA A 103 -7.62 -3.75 -1.40
C ALA A 103 -9.02 -3.17 -1.14
N PHE A 104 -9.18 -1.86 -1.31
CA PHE A 104 -10.45 -1.18 -1.05
C PHE A 104 -10.64 0.05 -1.94
N PRO A 105 -11.89 0.43 -2.25
CA PRO A 105 -12.16 1.66 -2.98
C PRO A 105 -12.14 2.89 -2.06
N LYS A 106 -11.70 4.03 -2.59
CA LYS A 106 -11.82 5.33 -1.93
C LYS A 106 -13.26 5.81 -2.06
N THR A 107 -13.97 5.77 -0.94
CA THR A 107 -15.37 6.21 -0.84
C THR A 107 -15.50 7.62 -0.26
N GLY A 108 -14.44 8.18 0.32
CA GLY A 108 -14.48 9.48 1.00
C GLY A 108 -13.13 10.20 1.03
N ARG A 109 -13.03 11.22 1.89
CA ARG A 109 -11.77 12.00 2.05
C ARG A 109 -10.68 11.18 2.72
N GLN A 110 -11.05 10.32 3.67
CA GLN A 110 -10.17 9.47 4.46
C GLN A 110 -10.56 8.00 4.24
N THR A 111 -9.61 7.10 4.49
CA THR A 111 -9.88 5.66 4.58
C THR A 111 -10.86 5.40 5.71
N THR A 112 -11.79 4.48 5.51
CA THR A 112 -12.80 4.17 6.52
C THR A 112 -12.17 3.36 7.67
N ASP A 113 -12.69 3.50 8.89
CA ASP A 113 -12.21 2.73 10.04
C ASP A 113 -12.25 1.23 9.77
N ARG A 114 -13.28 0.77 9.05
CA ARG A 114 -13.41 -0.63 8.64
C ARG A 114 -12.28 -1.08 7.70
N ASP A 115 -11.88 -0.26 6.74
CA ASP A 115 -10.79 -0.63 5.82
C ASP A 115 -9.43 -0.57 6.52
N LEU A 116 -9.26 0.33 7.51
CA LEU A 116 -8.09 0.35 8.39
C LEU A 116 -8.00 -0.94 9.23
N GLU A 117 -9.11 -1.34 9.87
CA GLU A 117 -9.19 -2.59 10.64
C GLU A 117 -8.85 -3.81 9.78
N LEU A 118 -9.43 -3.92 8.58
CA LEU A 118 -9.15 -5.04 7.68
C LEU A 118 -7.69 -5.08 7.25
N THR A 119 -7.08 -3.91 7.05
CA THR A 119 -5.67 -3.83 6.70
C THR A 119 -4.76 -4.32 7.83
N LEU A 120 -5.10 -4.01 9.08
CA LEU A 120 -4.40 -4.52 10.27
C LEU A 120 -4.55 -6.04 10.39
N VAL A 121 -5.76 -6.56 10.24
CA VAL A 121 -6.05 -8.00 10.30
C VAL A 121 -5.26 -8.78 9.26
N VAL A 122 -5.25 -8.32 8.00
CA VAL A 122 -4.51 -8.99 6.93
C VAL A 122 -3.01 -9.04 7.23
N ARG A 123 -2.42 -7.97 7.77
CA ARG A 123 -1.01 -7.98 8.20
C ARG A 123 -0.77 -8.99 9.33
N GLU A 124 -1.64 -9.02 10.34
CA GLU A 124 -1.51 -9.97 11.45
C GLU A 124 -1.57 -11.43 10.97
N GLU A 125 -2.49 -11.74 10.05
CA GLU A 125 -2.60 -13.06 9.43
C GLU A 125 -1.36 -13.44 8.60
N ASP A 126 -0.81 -12.50 7.82
CA ASP A 126 0.39 -12.71 7.01
C ASP A 126 1.63 -12.95 7.88
N LEU A 127 1.86 -12.11 8.89
CA LEU A 127 2.98 -12.26 9.82
C LEU A 127 2.89 -13.55 10.66
N GLU A 128 1.69 -13.97 11.03
CA GLU A 128 1.49 -15.23 11.75
C GLU A 128 1.74 -16.45 10.84
N HIS A 129 1.54 -16.32 9.54
CA HIS A 129 1.88 -17.35 8.57
C HIS A 129 3.40 -17.56 8.47
N ASP A 130 4.19 -16.47 8.48
CA ASP A 130 5.67 -16.55 8.38
C ASP A 130 6.35 -17.17 9.63
N LYS A 131 5.65 -17.28 10.77
CA LYS A 131 6.18 -17.92 11.99
C LYS A 131 6.10 -19.46 11.99
N ARG A 132 5.45 -20.05 10.99
CA ARG A 132 5.16 -21.50 10.92
C ARG A 132 6.20 -22.25 10.12
#